data_AF-A0A9P7WWU2-F1
#
_entry.id   AF-A0A9P7WWU2-F1
#
_cell.length_a   1.000
_cell.length_b   1.000
_cell.length_c   1.000
_cell.angle_alpha   90.00
_cell.angle_beta   90.00
_cell.angle_gamma   90.00
#
_symmetry.space_group_name_H-M   'P 1'
#
loop_
_entity.id
_entity.type
_entity.pdbx_description
1 polymer ?
#
loop_
_entity_poly.entity_id
_entity_poly.type
_entity_poly.pdbx_seq_one_letter_code
_entity_poly.pdbx_strand_id
1 'polypeptide(L)'
;MAPSLIITGVPGGWTQGASPPPRLEINQLIKDQKQFSIYIQALQTMQKANQSDVASHFQLAGIHGLPYTQWDQSGGAQPVQGSAWSGYCTHGSVLFPSWHRPYIALYEQVLQNHAVQIASSYT
;
A
#
# COMPACT_ATOMS: atom_id res chain seq x y z
N MET A 1 10.30 12.19 -16.41
CA MET A 1 9.77 10.91 -15.88
C MET A 1 9.31 11.18 -14.46
N ALA A 2 8.08 10.82 -14.09
CA ALA A 2 7.65 10.93 -12.70
C ALA A 2 8.47 9.95 -11.84
N PRO A 3 8.90 10.33 -10.63
CA PRO A 3 9.66 9.45 -9.76
C PRO A 3 8.84 8.20 -9.40
N SER A 4 9.50 7.03 -9.43
CA SER A 4 8.91 5.76 -8.98
C SER A 4 8.63 5.77 -7.48
N LEU A 5 7.60 5.05 -7.05
CA LEU A 5 7.25 4.94 -5.64
C LEU A 5 8.21 3.99 -4.92
N ILE A 6 9.06 4.54 -4.05
CA ILE A 6 10.00 3.75 -3.24
C ILE A 6 9.29 3.18 -2.03
N ILE A 7 9.41 1.86 -1.83
CA ILE A 7 8.82 1.13 -0.70
C ILE A 7 9.87 1.03 0.41
N THR A 8 9.68 1.79 1.49
CA THR A 8 10.54 1.78 2.68
C THR A 8 9.84 1.23 3.92
N GLY A 9 8.51 1.10 3.86
CA GLY A 9 7.67 0.92 5.05
C GLY A 9 7.43 2.25 5.78
N VAL A 10 6.61 2.19 6.83
CA VAL A 10 6.29 3.35 7.67
C VAL A 10 7.49 3.73 8.55
N PRO A 11 7.89 5.01 8.61
CA PRO A 11 8.93 5.44 9.53
C PRO A 11 8.47 5.33 10.99
N GLY A 12 9.39 5.03 11.92
CA GLY A 12 9.11 4.99 13.37
C GLY A 12 8.86 6.33 14.05
N GLY A 13 8.29 7.29 13.32
CA GLY A 13 8.14 8.69 13.72
C GLY A 13 9.16 9.60 13.05
N TRP A 14 9.34 10.80 13.62
CA TRP A 14 10.22 11.84 13.07
C TRP A 14 11.71 11.62 13.39
N THR A 15 12.05 10.60 14.17
CA THR A 15 13.43 10.28 14.53
C THR A 15 14.00 9.27 13.54
N GLN A 16 15.12 9.63 12.90
CA GLN A 16 15.81 8.74 11.98
C GLN A 16 16.23 7.45 12.69
N GLY A 17 15.90 6.30 12.11
CA GLY A 17 16.25 4.98 12.66
C GLY A 17 15.31 4.47 13.77
N ALA A 18 14.29 5.24 14.15
CA ALA A 18 13.28 4.73 15.08
C ALA A 18 12.51 3.56 14.46
N SER A 19 12.25 2.53 15.26
CA SER A 19 11.46 1.37 14.82
C SER A 19 10.00 1.76 14.60
N PRO A 20 9.34 1.24 13.55
CA PRO A 20 7.91 1.42 13.36
C PRO A 20 7.12 0.85 14.56
N PRO A 21 5.95 1.43 14.87
CA PRO A 21 5.07 0.87 15.89
C PRO A 21 4.62 -0.55 15.49
N PRO A 22 4.26 -1.41 16.46
CA PRO A 22 3.78 -2.75 16.17
C PRO A 22 2.43 -2.69 15.43
N ARG A 23 2.20 -3.66 14.53
CA ARG A 23 0.87 -3.91 13.95
C ARG A 23 -0.04 -4.50 15.01
N LEU A 24 -0.99 -3.70 15.49
CA LEU A 24 -1.95 -4.11 16.51
C LEU A 24 -2.96 -5.10 15.92
N GLU A 25 -3.46 -5.98 16.79
CA GLU A 25 -4.67 -6.75 16.51
C GLU A 25 -5.86 -5.77 16.37
N ILE A 26 -6.76 -6.02 15.40
CA ILE A 26 -7.78 -5.05 15.00
C ILE A 26 -8.77 -4.70 16.12
N ASN A 27 -9.15 -5.67 16.97
CA ASN A 27 -10.02 -5.40 18.13
C ASN A 27 -9.31 -4.61 19.23
N GLN A 28 -7.97 -4.63 19.29
CA GLN A 28 -7.21 -3.71 20.14
C GLN A 28 -7.14 -2.32 19.52
N LEU A 29 -6.90 -2.21 18.21
CA LEU A 29 -6.87 -0.92 17.51
C LEU A 29 -8.20 -0.16 17.64
N ILE A 30 -9.33 -0.85 17.52
CA ILE A 30 -10.67 -0.26 17.64
C ILE A 30 -10.91 0.42 19.01
N LYS A 31 -10.22 -0.01 20.08
CA LYS A 31 -10.36 0.59 21.41
C LYS A 31 -9.76 1.99 21.48
N ASP A 32 -8.75 2.30 20.65
CA ASP A 32 -8.27 3.67 20.48
C ASP A 32 -9.14 4.38 19.43
N GLN A 33 -10.15 5.10 19.91
CA GLN A 33 -11.09 5.80 19.05
C GLN A 33 -10.40 6.84 18.14
N LYS A 34 -9.35 7.51 18.61
CA LYS A 34 -8.65 8.52 17.81
C LYS A 34 -7.90 7.86 16.67
N GLN A 35 -7.10 6.83 16.99
CA GLN A 35 -6.32 6.12 16.00
C GLN A 35 -7.24 5.42 14.98
N PHE A 36 -8.32 4.79 15.43
CA PHE A 36 -9.27 4.12 14.55
C PHE A 36 -10.04 5.10 13.66
N SER A 37 -10.46 6.25 14.18
CA SER A 37 -11.10 7.29 13.34
C SER A 37 -10.18 7.81 12.25
N ILE A 38 -8.88 8.01 12.52
CA ILE A 38 -7.91 8.40 11.50
C ILE A 38 -7.70 7.27 10.48
N TYR A 39 -7.59 6.02 10.94
CA TYR A 39 -7.46 4.85 10.06
C TYR A 39 -8.62 4.75 9.04
N ILE A 40 -9.87 4.91 9.50
CA ILE A 40 -11.05 4.86 8.63
C ILE A 40 -11.05 6.00 7.61
N GLN A 41 -10.74 7.24 8.04
CA GLN A 41 -10.69 8.39 7.14
C GLN A 41 -9.56 8.26 6.10
N ALA A 42 -8.41 7.73 6.51
CA ALA A 42 -7.27 7.49 5.63
C ALA A 42 -7.62 6.45 4.56
N LEU A 43 -8.26 5.35 4.97
CA LEU A 43 -8.72 4.32 4.05
C LEU A 43 -9.75 4.86 3.05
N GLN A 44 -10.72 5.65 3.52
CA GLN A 44 -11.71 6.29 2.65
C GLN A 44 -11.06 7.25 1.65
N THR A 45 -10.08 8.04 2.07
CA THR A 45 -9.37 8.97 1.19
C THR A 45 -8.57 8.20 0.13
N MET A 46 -7.83 7.17 0.54
CA MET A 46 -7.05 6.32 -0.37
C MET A 46 -7.93 5.60 -1.40
N GLN A 47 -9.13 5.17 -1.00
CA GLN A 47 -10.12 4.53 -1.88
C GLN A 47 -10.77 5.50 -2.87
N LYS A 48 -10.87 6.78 -2.53
CA LYS A 48 -11.41 7.84 -3.40
C LYS A 48 -10.38 8.46 -4.35
N ALA A 49 -9.09 8.17 -4.16
CA ALA A 49 -8.03 8.65 -5.03
C ALA A 49 -8.29 8.24 -6.50
N ASN A 50 -7.78 9.03 -7.45
CA ASN A 50 -7.99 8.75 -8.86
C ASN A 50 -7.35 7.40 -9.21
N GLN A 51 -8.07 6.54 -9.92
CA GLN A 51 -7.57 5.21 -10.31
C GLN A 51 -6.33 5.26 -11.20
N SER A 52 -6.01 6.40 -11.83
CA SER A 52 -4.74 6.60 -12.55
C SER A 52 -3.55 6.85 -11.62
N ASP A 53 -3.77 7.22 -10.36
CA ASP A 53 -2.69 7.52 -9.43
C ASP A 53 -2.04 6.21 -8.97
N VAL A 54 -0.72 6.09 -9.12
CA VAL A 54 0.04 4.86 -8.82
C VAL A 54 -0.14 4.37 -7.38
N ALA A 55 -0.40 5.28 -6.45
CA ALA A 55 -0.63 5.01 -5.04
C ALA A 55 -2.13 4.88 -4.67
N SER A 56 -3.05 4.99 -5.63
CA SER A 56 -4.49 4.81 -5.35
C SER A 56 -4.79 3.39 -4.90
N HIS A 57 -5.85 3.22 -4.10
CA HIS A 57 -6.31 1.89 -3.70
C HIS A 57 -6.52 0.95 -4.89
N PHE A 58 -7.03 1.47 -6.01
CA PHE A 58 -7.23 0.70 -7.23
C PHE A 58 -5.92 0.18 -7.82
N GLN A 59 -4.92 1.05 -8.00
CA GLN A 59 -3.61 0.65 -8.51
C GLN A 59 -2.90 -0.32 -7.58
N LEU A 60 -2.93 -0.07 -6.27
CA LEU A 60 -2.33 -0.97 -5.28
C LEU A 60 -3.00 -2.34 -5.28
N ALA A 61 -4.33 -2.41 -5.28
CA ALA A 61 -5.06 -3.68 -5.36
C ALA A 61 -4.78 -4.42 -6.68
N GLY A 62 -4.64 -3.69 -7.78
CA GLY A 62 -4.31 -4.23 -9.10
C GLY A 62 -2.96 -4.94 -9.16
N ILE A 63 -1.99 -4.60 -8.29
CA ILE A 63 -0.73 -5.35 -8.16
C ILE A 63 -1.01 -6.83 -7.90
N HIS A 64 -2.02 -7.16 -7.11
CA HIS A 64 -2.33 -8.54 -6.78
C HIS A 64 -2.78 -9.37 -8.00
N GLY A 65 -3.42 -8.75 -8.99
CA GLY A 65 -4.08 -9.48 -10.08
C GLY A 65 -4.76 -8.58 -11.11
N LEU A 66 -6.06 -8.78 -11.30
CA LEU A 66 -6.86 -8.03 -12.27
C LEU A 66 -6.78 -6.52 -11.99
N PRO A 67 -6.73 -5.66 -13.03
CA PRO A 67 -6.95 -5.97 -14.45
C PRO A 67 -5.69 -6.42 -15.23
N TYR A 68 -4.63 -6.89 -14.55
CA TYR A 68 -3.35 -7.29 -15.18
C TYR A 68 -2.69 -6.13 -15.91
N THR A 69 -2.72 -4.96 -15.30
CA THR A 69 -2.01 -3.78 -15.78
C THR A 69 -0.68 -3.66 -15.08
N GLN A 70 0.27 -3.11 -15.81
CA GLN A 70 1.56 -2.75 -15.23
C GLN A 70 1.40 -1.71 -14.11
N TRP A 71 2.14 -1.90 -13.02
CA TRP A 71 2.24 -0.96 -11.91
C TRP A 71 3.64 -0.31 -11.87
N ASP A 72 3.68 1.00 -11.61
CA ASP A 72 4.90 1.80 -11.39
C ASP A 72 6.08 1.51 -12.34
N GLN A 73 5.82 1.48 -13.65
CA GLN A 73 6.87 1.31 -14.67
C GLN A 73 7.70 -0.01 -14.53
N SER A 74 7.19 -1.01 -13.81
CA SER A 74 7.89 -2.27 -13.51
C SER A 74 8.07 -3.27 -14.68
N GLY A 75 7.67 -2.92 -15.91
CA GLY A 75 7.63 -3.85 -17.04
C GLY A 75 7.30 -3.17 -18.37
N GLY A 76 6.97 -3.97 -19.40
CA GLY A 76 6.47 -3.45 -20.66
C GLY A 76 4.97 -3.13 -20.59
N ALA A 77 4.51 -2.17 -21.39
CA ALA A 77 3.10 -1.78 -21.47
C ALA A 77 2.18 -2.88 -22.03
N GLN A 78 2.75 -3.98 -22.51
CA GLN A 78 2.06 -5.13 -23.08
C GLN A 78 2.44 -6.39 -22.30
N PRO A 79 1.49 -7.31 -22.07
CA PRO A 79 1.81 -8.63 -21.56
C PRO A 79 2.88 -9.29 -22.43
N VAL A 80 3.79 -10.06 -21.82
CA VAL A 80 4.75 -10.86 -22.59
C VAL A 80 3.95 -11.81 -23.48
N GLN A 81 4.20 -11.76 -24.80
CA GLN A 81 3.45 -12.54 -25.78
C GLN A 81 3.53 -14.03 -25.43
N GLY A 82 2.38 -14.70 -25.35
CA GLY A 82 2.29 -16.11 -24.95
C GLY A 82 2.40 -16.36 -23.44
N SER A 83 2.53 -15.32 -22.61
CA SER A 83 2.47 -15.49 -21.15
C SER A 83 1.03 -15.58 -20.66
N ALA A 84 0.79 -16.50 -19.73
CA ALA A 84 -0.44 -16.58 -18.94
C ALA A 84 -0.38 -15.63 -17.72
N TRP A 85 0.27 -14.47 -17.87
CA TRP A 85 0.51 -13.57 -16.75
C TRP A 85 -0.81 -13.06 -16.16
N SER A 86 -1.03 -13.37 -14.88
CA SER A 86 -2.26 -13.07 -14.14
C SER A 86 -2.02 -12.09 -12.99
N GLY A 87 -1.07 -11.15 -13.17
CA GLY A 87 -0.66 -10.18 -12.15
C GLY A 87 0.60 -10.59 -11.39
N TYR A 88 0.99 -9.77 -10.40
CA TYR A 88 2.29 -9.91 -9.75
C TYR A 88 2.31 -10.97 -8.63
N CYS A 89 1.15 -11.29 -8.06
CA CYS A 89 1.08 -12.13 -6.87
C CYS A 89 1.49 -13.59 -7.13
N THR A 90 2.29 -14.14 -6.23
CA THR A 90 2.70 -15.55 -6.25
C THR A 90 1.80 -16.38 -5.32
N HIS A 91 1.01 -17.30 -5.89
CA HIS A 91 0.23 -18.31 -5.15
C HIS A 91 0.79 -19.71 -5.37
N GLY A 92 0.58 -20.62 -4.42
CA GLY A 92 1.08 -22.00 -4.52
C GLY A 92 2.61 -22.11 -4.65
N SER A 93 3.34 -21.07 -4.24
CA SER A 93 4.80 -20.95 -4.39
C SER A 93 5.44 -20.63 -3.05
N VAL A 94 6.68 -21.09 -2.84
CA VAL A 94 7.51 -20.75 -1.68
C VAL A 94 7.77 -19.25 -1.55
N LEU A 95 7.59 -18.49 -2.63
CA LEU A 95 7.72 -17.03 -2.64
C LEU A 95 6.51 -16.31 -2.03
N PHE A 96 5.41 -17.02 -1.73
CA PHE A 96 4.19 -16.42 -1.19
C PHE A 96 4.44 -15.48 0.00
N PRO A 97 5.17 -15.88 1.07
CA PRO A 97 5.38 -14.99 2.21
C PRO A 97 6.31 -13.82 1.88
N SER A 98 7.35 -14.05 1.09
CA SER A 98 8.34 -13.02 0.71
C SER A 98 7.76 -11.99 -0.26
N TRP A 99 6.74 -12.35 -1.05
CA TRP A 99 6.05 -11.43 -1.94
C TRP A 99 5.00 -10.60 -1.20
N HIS A 100 4.19 -11.24 -0.34
CA HIS A 100 3.12 -10.53 0.38
C HIS A 100 3.65 -9.57 1.46
N ARG A 101 4.81 -9.84 2.04
CA ARG A 101 5.41 -8.98 3.06
C ARG A 101 5.67 -7.54 2.56
N PRO A 102 6.42 -7.31 1.47
CA PRO A 102 6.60 -5.96 0.92
C PRO A 102 5.32 -5.38 0.32
N TYR A 103 4.40 -6.22 -0.20
CA TYR A 103 3.08 -5.74 -0.66
C TYR A 103 2.27 -5.08 0.45
N ILE A 104 2.20 -5.72 1.63
CA ILE A 104 1.53 -5.13 2.79
C ILE A 104 2.29 -3.92 3.35
N ALA A 105 3.63 -3.92 3.30
CA ALA A 105 4.43 -2.75 3.69
C ALA A 105 4.16 -1.53 2.80
N LEU A 106 4.02 -1.73 1.48
CA LEU A 106 3.60 -0.70 0.54
C LEU A 106 2.20 -0.15 0.89
N TYR A 107 1.23 -1.04 1.10
CA TYR A 107 -0.14 -0.63 1.43
C TYR A 107 -0.18 0.18 2.74
N GLU A 108 0.54 -0.28 3.76
CA GLU A 108 0.68 0.40 5.05
C GLU A 108 1.35 1.78 4.93
N GLN A 109 2.40 1.89 4.12
CA GLN A 109 3.11 3.15 3.86
C GLN A 109 2.18 4.19 3.21
N VAL A 110 1.42 3.81 2.19
CA VAL A 110 0.49 4.73 1.51
C VAL A 110 -0.67 5.11 2.42
N LEU A 111 -1.24 4.16 3.14
CA LEU A 111 -2.32 4.43 4.10
C LEU A 111 -1.86 5.38 5.21
N GLN A 112 -0.64 5.20 5.74
CA GLN A 112 -0.07 6.07 6.75
C GLN A 112 0.12 7.49 6.21
N ASN A 113 0.56 7.67 4.96
CA ASN A 113 0.71 8.99 4.37
C ASN A 113 -0.63 9.75 4.37
N HIS A 114 -1.73 9.09 4.00
CA HIS A 114 -3.07 9.68 4.12
C HIS A 114 -3.45 9.96 5.58
N ALA A 115 -3.14 9.06 6.51
CA ALA A 115 -3.41 9.25 7.94
C ALA A 115 -2.68 10.48 8.51
N VAL A 116 -1.41 10.71 8.14
CA VAL A 116 -0.63 11.88 8.54
C VAL A 116 -1.25 13.17 7.98
N GLN A 117 -1.66 13.17 6.71
CA GLN A 117 -2.33 14.32 6.09
C GLN A 117 -3.65 14.67 6.80
N ILE A 118 -4.47 13.65 7.12
CA ILE A 118 -5.73 13.85 7.85
C ILE A 118 -5.46 14.34 9.27
N ALA A 119 -4.49 13.76 9.98
CA ALA A 119 -4.14 14.23 11.31
C ALA A 119 -3.71 15.70 11.30
N SER A 120 -2.97 16.13 10.28
CA SER A 120 -2.50 17.52 10.13
C SER A 120 -3.59 18.53 9.83
N SER A 121 -4.80 18.11 9.42
CA SER A 121 -5.91 19.04 9.17
C SER A 121 -6.69 19.43 10.43
N TYR A 122 -6.41 18.77 11.56
CA TYR A 122 -7.03 19.05 12.86
C TYR A 122 -6.17 19.93 13.78
N THR A 123 -5.04 20.43 13.28
CA THR A 123 -4.06 21.28 13.98
C THR A 123 -3.85 22.58 13.23
#